data_AF-A0A5C8T0R4-F1
#
_entry.id   AF-A0A5C8T0R4-F1
#
_cell.length_a   1.000
_cell.length_b   1.000
_cell.length_c   1.000
_cell.angle_alpha   90.00
_cell.angle_beta   90.00
_cell.angle_gamma   90.00
#
_symmetry.space_group_name_H-M   'P 1'
#
loop_
_entity.id
_entity.type
_entity.pdbx_description
1 polymer ?
#
loop_
_entity_poly.entity_id
_entity_poly.type
_entity_poly.pdbx_seq_one_letter_code
_entity_poly.pdbx_strand_id
1 'polypeptide(L)'
;MPRRAGLALAMLAGLGLPAEAAKLLAVSGTEAQGYARIAFTFDGAVSIKARLSGGVLVLNYDERTEAGPERLVSELPGYLAAVRRDPDGSGLRLALQRPIRVNVQEAGEKVFVDLLPENWTALPPPLPPDVVADLARRARAAEAILK
;
A
#
# COMPACT_ATOMS: atom_id res chain seq x y z
N MET A 1 -63.46 -24.08 11.75
CA MET A 1 -63.27 -24.03 10.29
C MET A 1 -62.63 -22.69 9.91
N PRO A 2 -61.75 -22.63 8.89
CA PRO A 2 -60.37 -22.20 9.08
C PRO A 2 -59.98 -20.92 8.33
N ARG A 3 -58.82 -20.34 8.68
CA ARG A 3 -57.87 -19.59 7.81
C ARG A 3 -56.65 -19.19 8.66
N ARG A 4 -55.61 -20.02 8.79
CA ARG A 4 -54.40 -20.05 7.93
C ARG A 4 -53.89 -18.67 7.52
N ALA A 5 -52.78 -18.23 8.10
CA ALA A 5 -51.63 -17.68 7.37
C ALA A 5 -50.46 -17.52 8.34
N GLY A 6 -49.47 -18.42 8.26
CA GLY A 6 -48.18 -18.17 8.86
C GLY A 6 -47.46 -17.08 8.07
N LEU A 7 -46.81 -16.16 8.76
CA LEU A 7 -45.91 -15.21 8.12
C LEU A 7 -44.48 -15.72 8.31
N ALA A 8 -43.94 -16.22 7.21
CA ALA A 8 -42.57 -16.69 7.11
C ALA A 8 -41.59 -15.51 7.19
N LEU A 9 -40.52 -15.75 7.92
CA LEU A 9 -39.31 -14.95 8.05
C LEU A 9 -38.66 -14.71 6.67
N ALA A 10 -38.54 -13.44 6.27
CA ALA A 10 -37.68 -13.05 5.15
C ALA A 10 -36.36 -12.50 5.71
N MET A 11 -35.36 -13.38 5.85
CA MET A 11 -33.97 -12.96 5.97
C MET A 11 -33.57 -12.28 4.66
N LEU A 12 -33.36 -10.97 4.69
CA LEU A 12 -32.63 -10.25 3.66
C LEU A 12 -31.15 -10.66 3.76
N ALA A 13 -30.77 -11.67 2.98
CA ALA A 13 -29.37 -11.97 2.72
C ALA A 13 -28.76 -10.79 1.97
N GLY A 14 -27.82 -10.10 2.62
CA GLY A 14 -27.04 -9.04 2.01
C GLY A 14 -26.28 -9.57 0.79
N LEU A 15 -26.64 -9.09 -0.38
CA LEU A 15 -25.81 -9.19 -1.58
C LEU A 15 -24.62 -8.26 -1.36
N GLY A 16 -23.60 -8.75 -0.65
CA GLY A 16 -22.27 -8.16 -0.69
C GLY A 16 -21.74 -8.30 -2.10
N LEU A 17 -21.85 -7.25 -2.91
CA LEU A 17 -21.08 -7.16 -4.14
C LEU A 17 -19.60 -7.31 -3.75
N PRO A 18 -18.81 -8.11 -4.47
CA PRO A 18 -17.38 -8.12 -4.25
C PRO A 18 -16.88 -6.69 -4.47
N ALA A 19 -16.36 -6.06 -3.42
CA ALA A 19 -15.52 -4.88 -3.62
C ALA A 19 -14.36 -5.35 -4.51
N GLU A 20 -14.24 -4.76 -5.69
CA GLU A 20 -13.15 -5.09 -6.60
C GLU A 20 -11.85 -4.69 -5.91
N ALA A 21 -10.99 -5.67 -5.64
CA ALA A 21 -9.73 -5.40 -4.97
C ALA A 21 -8.88 -4.46 -5.83
N ALA A 22 -8.33 -3.42 -5.22
CA ALA A 22 -7.47 -2.45 -5.84
C ALA A 22 -6.29 -3.16 -6.51
N LYS A 23 -6.02 -2.78 -7.76
CA LYS A 23 -4.94 -3.34 -8.57
C LYS A 23 -3.68 -2.53 -8.34
N LEU A 24 -2.58 -3.24 -8.09
CA LEU A 24 -1.26 -2.64 -8.07
C LEU A 24 -0.82 -2.35 -9.50
N LEU A 25 -0.69 -1.06 -9.84
CA LEU A 25 -0.35 -0.58 -11.17
C LEU A 25 1.15 -0.48 -11.39
N ALA A 26 1.90 -0.06 -10.37
CA ALA A 26 3.34 0.09 -10.46
C ALA A 26 4.02 0.00 -9.09
N VAL A 27 5.24 -0.52 -9.11
CA VAL A 27 6.19 -0.49 -8.00
C VAL A 27 7.53 0.01 -8.52
N SER A 28 8.14 0.96 -7.84
CA SER A 28 9.47 1.48 -8.18
C SER A 28 10.29 1.80 -6.94
N GLY A 29 11.58 1.48 -6.98
CA GLY A 29 12.58 1.86 -6.00
C GLY A 29 13.40 3.07 -6.46
N THR A 30 13.72 3.96 -5.52
CA THR A 30 14.67 5.04 -5.72
C THR A 30 15.63 5.12 -4.54
N GLU A 31 16.93 5.21 -4.80
CA GLU A 31 17.93 5.53 -3.81
C GLU A 31 18.37 6.99 -4.00
N ALA A 32 18.17 7.82 -2.97
CA ALA A 32 18.55 9.22 -3.02
C ALA A 32 18.86 9.74 -1.61
N GLN A 33 19.82 10.66 -1.50
CA GLN A 33 20.07 11.43 -0.27
C GLN A 33 20.29 10.54 0.97
N GLY A 34 20.87 9.34 0.80
CA GLY A 34 21.22 8.44 1.90
C GLY A 34 20.08 7.55 2.41
N TYR A 35 18.93 7.49 1.74
CA TYR A 35 17.85 6.55 2.04
C TYR A 35 17.33 5.88 0.75
N ALA A 36 16.53 4.84 0.90
CA ALA A 36 15.78 4.25 -0.22
C ALA A 36 14.27 4.48 -0.04
N ARG A 37 13.55 4.69 -1.13
CA ARG A 37 12.09 4.82 -1.17
C ARG A 37 11.51 3.84 -2.17
N ILE A 38 10.57 3.03 -1.71
CA ILE A 38 9.71 2.22 -2.56
C ILE A 38 8.40 2.98 -2.73
N ALA A 39 8.00 3.25 -3.96
CA ALA A 39 6.72 3.84 -4.29
C ALA A 39 5.81 2.77 -4.89
N PHE A 40 4.65 2.55 -4.27
CA PHE A 40 3.56 1.76 -4.79
C PHE A 40 2.52 2.69 -5.40
N THR A 41 2.00 2.33 -6.56
CA THR A 41 0.85 3.00 -7.19
C THR A 41 -0.23 1.98 -7.44
N PHE A 42 -1.41 2.23 -6.92
CA PHE A 42 -2.62 1.43 -7.09
C PHE A 42 -3.64 2.19 -7.95
N ASP A 43 -4.74 1.54 -8.34
CA ASP A 43 -5.91 2.20 -8.96
C ASP A 43 -6.96 2.65 -7.93
N GLY A 44 -6.73 2.37 -6.65
CA GLY A 44 -7.54 2.79 -5.51
C GLY A 44 -6.68 3.05 -4.26
N ALA A 45 -7.29 3.54 -3.19
CA ALA A 45 -6.59 3.72 -1.92
C ALA A 45 -6.33 2.36 -1.26
N VAL A 46 -5.07 2.09 -0.92
CA VAL A 46 -4.60 0.86 -0.28
C VAL A 46 -3.67 1.25 0.85
N SER A 47 -3.84 0.66 2.04
CA SER A 47 -2.92 0.84 3.16
C SER A 47 -1.86 -0.27 3.19
N ILE A 48 -0.63 0.09 3.57
CA ILE A 48 0.49 -0.87 3.71
C ILE A 48 0.98 -0.90 5.15
N LYS A 49 0.94 -2.08 5.76
CA LYS A 49 1.51 -2.34 7.09
C LYS A 49 2.91 -2.92 6.97
N ALA A 50 3.90 -2.20 7.50
CA ALA A 50 5.28 -2.65 7.57
C ALA A 50 5.62 -3.34 8.89
N ARG A 51 6.33 -4.47 8.83
CA ARG A 51 6.86 -5.18 10.01
C ARG A 51 8.30 -5.64 9.77
N LEU A 52 9.22 -5.24 10.64
CA LEU A 52 10.59 -5.76 10.64
C LEU A 52 10.73 -6.94 11.59
N SER A 53 11.40 -7.99 11.12
CA SER A 53 11.84 -9.10 11.97
C SER A 53 13.04 -9.81 11.35
N GLY A 54 14.12 -9.98 12.10
CA GLY A 54 15.27 -10.82 11.70
C GLY A 54 15.90 -10.45 10.35
N GLY A 55 16.01 -9.16 10.01
CA GLY A 55 16.55 -8.71 8.72
C GLY A 55 15.58 -8.86 7.55
N VAL A 56 14.32 -9.18 7.81
CA VAL A 56 13.25 -9.21 6.81
C VAL A 56 12.24 -8.11 7.11
N LEU A 57 11.91 -7.34 6.08
CA LEU A 57 10.77 -6.43 6.07
C LEU A 57 9.58 -7.14 5.42
N VAL A 58 8.46 -7.23 6.14
CA VAL A 58 7.17 -7.69 5.60
C VAL A 58 6.28 -6.47 5.36
N LEU A 59 5.82 -6.30 4.14
CA LEU A 59 4.83 -5.30 3.74
C LEU A 59 3.52 -6.01 3.44
N ASN A 60 2.48 -5.80 4.26
CA ASN A 60 1.16 -6.37 4.03
C ASN A 60 0.23 -5.29 3.49
N TYR A 61 -0.50 -5.62 2.44
CA TYR A 61 -1.56 -4.82 1.87
C TYR A 61 -2.87 -5.14 2.60
N ASP A 62 -3.72 -4.13 2.80
CA ASP A 62 -5.10 -4.38 3.23
C ASP A 62 -6.00 -4.88 2.09
N GLU A 63 -5.58 -4.66 0.83
CA GLU A 63 -6.18 -5.23 -0.37
C GLU A 63 -5.22 -6.17 -1.12
N ARG A 64 -5.71 -7.34 -1.55
CA ARG A 64 -4.89 -8.34 -2.26
C ARG A 64 -4.55 -7.86 -3.65
N THR A 65 -3.29 -8.01 -4.06
CA THR A 65 -2.84 -7.58 -5.39
C THR A 65 -2.08 -8.66 -6.15
N GLU A 66 -2.24 -8.64 -7.49
CA GLU A 66 -1.67 -9.63 -8.40
C GLU A 66 -0.35 -9.23 -9.07
N ALA A 67 0.00 -7.94 -9.09
CA ALA A 67 1.24 -7.47 -9.70
C ALA A 67 2.45 -7.69 -8.76
N GLY A 68 3.64 -7.87 -9.34
CA GLY A 68 4.86 -8.16 -8.60
C GLY A 68 5.88 -7.01 -8.58
N PRO A 69 6.93 -7.13 -7.76
CA PRO A 69 8.00 -6.14 -7.65
C PRO A 69 9.27 -6.59 -8.40
N GLU A 70 9.17 -6.88 -9.68
CA GLU A 70 10.21 -7.62 -10.42
C GLU A 70 11.56 -6.89 -10.47
N ARG A 71 11.57 -5.57 -10.27
CA ARG A 71 12.77 -4.73 -10.41
C ARG A 71 13.32 -4.16 -9.10
N LEU A 72 12.66 -4.38 -7.96
CA LEU A 72 13.04 -3.72 -6.71
C LEU A 72 14.46 -4.07 -6.23
N VAL A 73 14.91 -5.31 -6.43
CA VAL A 73 16.27 -5.71 -6.02
C VAL A 73 17.32 -4.97 -6.84
N SER A 74 17.12 -4.80 -8.14
CA SER A 74 18.07 -4.08 -9.00
C SER A 74 17.96 -2.56 -8.86
N GLU A 75 16.80 -2.05 -8.45
CA GLU A 75 16.58 -0.61 -8.19
C GLU A 75 17.11 -0.18 -6.83
N LEU A 76 17.12 -1.08 -5.83
CA LEU A 76 17.56 -0.81 -4.46
C LEU A 76 18.67 -1.76 -3.97
N PRO A 77 19.78 -1.93 -4.73
CA PRO A 77 20.80 -2.92 -4.43
C PRO A 77 21.59 -2.60 -3.14
N GLY A 78 21.52 -1.39 -2.60
CA GLY A 78 22.15 -1.04 -1.32
C GLY A 78 21.30 -1.42 -0.09
N TYR A 79 20.04 -1.81 -0.30
CA TYR A 79 19.07 -2.08 0.77
C TYR A 79 18.48 -3.48 0.70
N LEU A 80 18.26 -4.02 -0.50
CA LEU A 80 17.52 -5.25 -0.71
C LEU A 80 18.44 -6.35 -1.25
N ALA A 81 18.45 -7.50 -0.57
CA ALA A 81 19.13 -8.70 -1.05
C ALA A 81 18.21 -9.55 -1.93
N ALA A 82 16.92 -9.57 -1.60
CA ALA A 82 15.90 -10.30 -2.34
C ALA A 82 14.51 -9.71 -2.04
N VAL A 83 13.58 -9.89 -2.98
CA VAL A 83 12.16 -9.59 -2.77
C VAL A 83 11.36 -10.82 -3.17
N ARG A 84 10.43 -11.21 -2.31
CA ARG A 84 9.48 -12.29 -2.56
C ARG A 84 8.07 -11.76 -2.39
N ARG A 85 7.18 -12.13 -3.31
CA ARG A 85 5.76 -11.91 -3.17
C ARG A 85 5.13 -13.05 -2.39
N ASP A 86 4.17 -12.72 -1.52
CA ASP A 86 3.38 -13.75 -0.85
C ASP A 86 2.40 -14.40 -1.86
N PRO A 87 2.29 -15.74 -1.93
CA PRO A 87 1.52 -16.43 -2.96
C PRO A 87 0.02 -16.09 -2.98
N ASP A 88 -0.51 -15.61 -1.86
CA ASP A 88 -1.91 -15.19 -1.69
C ASP A 88 -2.15 -13.73 -2.09
N GLY A 89 -1.12 -13.02 -2.57
CA GLY A 89 -1.20 -11.61 -2.96
C GLY A 89 -1.34 -10.63 -1.79
N SER A 90 -1.13 -11.08 -0.55
CA SER A 90 -1.28 -10.25 0.65
C SER A 90 -0.15 -9.23 0.84
N GLY A 91 0.98 -9.38 0.15
CA GLY A 91 2.12 -8.53 0.40
C GLY A 91 3.46 -9.00 -0.16
N LEU A 92 4.51 -8.38 0.36
CA LEU A 92 5.91 -8.64 0.02
C LEU A 92 6.76 -8.95 1.25
N ARG A 93 7.76 -9.80 1.05
CA ARG A 93 8.86 -10.06 1.98
C ARG A 93 10.16 -9.61 1.34
N LEU A 94 10.81 -8.62 1.94
CA LEU A 94 12.03 -8.02 1.47
C LEU A 94 13.17 -8.44 2.41
N ALA A 95 14.13 -9.19 1.90
CA ALA A 95 15.35 -9.49 2.62
C ALA A 95 16.26 -8.26 2.59
N LEU A 96 16.63 -7.75 3.75
CA LEU A 96 17.42 -6.53 3.90
C LEU A 96 18.92 -6.85 3.90
N GLN A 97 19.72 -5.98 3.30
CA GLN A 97 21.19 -6.06 3.37
C GLN A 97 21.76 -5.43 4.64
N ARG A 98 20.95 -4.62 5.33
CA ARG A 98 21.37 -3.86 6.50
C ARG A 98 20.20 -3.54 7.43
N PRO A 99 20.47 -3.25 8.71
CA PRO A 99 19.46 -2.70 9.61
C PRO A 99 18.93 -1.36 9.11
N ILE A 100 17.62 -1.20 9.18
CA ILE A 100 16.89 0.00 8.75
C ILE A 100 15.74 0.29 9.71
N ARG A 101 15.24 1.53 9.65
CA ARG A 101 13.93 1.94 10.16
C ARG A 101 13.01 2.19 8.96
N VAL A 102 11.71 1.95 9.15
CA VAL A 102 10.72 2.15 8.09
C VAL A 102 9.84 3.34 8.42
N ASN A 103 9.56 4.15 7.40
CA ASN A 103 8.52 5.16 7.42
C ASN A 103 7.54 4.88 6.27
N VAL A 104 6.24 4.83 6.57
CA VAL A 104 5.18 4.59 5.57
C VAL A 104 4.34 5.85 5.45
N GLN A 105 4.11 6.31 4.22
CA GLN A 105 3.31 7.49 3.93
C GLN A 105 2.27 7.15 2.86
N GLU A 106 1.00 7.34 3.18
CA GLU A 106 -0.13 7.11 2.27
C GLU A 106 -0.58 8.43 1.65
N ALA A 107 -0.82 8.43 0.34
CA ALA A 107 -1.10 9.62 -0.45
C ALA A 107 -2.07 9.29 -1.60
N GLY A 108 -3.35 9.16 -1.27
CA GLY A 108 -4.38 8.73 -2.21
C GLY A 108 -4.12 7.29 -2.66
N GLU A 109 -3.90 7.12 -3.96
CA GLU A 109 -3.63 5.83 -4.61
C GLU A 109 -2.14 5.45 -4.60
N LYS A 110 -1.30 6.24 -3.91
CA LYS A 110 0.14 6.00 -3.77
C LYS A 110 0.51 5.74 -2.33
N VAL A 111 1.43 4.78 -2.13
CA VAL A 111 2.04 4.52 -0.83
C VAL A 111 3.55 4.54 -0.97
N PHE A 112 4.20 5.27 -0.07
CA PHE A 112 5.65 5.39 -0.02
C PHE A 112 6.18 4.68 1.21
N VAL A 113 7.13 3.76 0.99
CA VAL A 113 7.84 3.05 2.05
C VAL A 113 9.30 3.46 2.00
N ASP A 114 9.70 4.27 2.97
CA ASP A 114 11.08 4.74 3.13
C ASP A 114 11.86 3.75 3.99
N LEU A 115 13.00 3.29 3.46
CA LEU A 115 13.99 2.48 4.15
C LEU A 115 15.11 3.42 4.59
N LEU A 116 15.06 3.81 5.87
CA LEU A 116 16.02 4.72 6.48
C LEU A 116 17.12 3.89 7.14
N PRO A 117 18.42 4.11 6.83
CA PRO A 117 19.49 3.48 7.59
C PRO A 117 19.35 3.70 9.10
N GLU A 118 19.84 2.76 9.90
CA GLU A 118 19.75 2.85 11.37
C GLU A 118 20.37 4.14 11.92
N ASN A 119 21.42 4.66 11.28
CA ASN A 119 22.08 5.92 11.63
C ASN A 119 21.39 7.18 11.07
N TRP A 120 20.20 7.08 10.49
CA TRP A 120 19.44 8.25 10.02
C TRP A 120 19.09 9.16 11.21
N THR A 121 19.43 10.44 11.14
CA THR A 121 19.17 11.40 12.25
C THR A 121 18.26 12.56 11.85
N ALA A 122 17.96 12.72 10.56
CA ALA A 122 17.06 13.75 10.07
C ALA A 122 15.58 13.35 10.22
N LEU A 123 14.68 14.29 9.91
CA LEU A 123 13.26 13.97 9.75
C LEU A 123 13.06 12.94 8.62
N PRO A 124 12.00 12.13 8.67
CA PRO A 124 11.61 11.31 7.52
C PRO A 124 11.43 12.19 6.26
N PRO A 125 11.83 11.69 5.09
CA PRO A 125 11.70 12.45 3.85
C PRO A 125 10.23 12.76 3.55
N PRO A 126 9.88 13.98 3.12
CA PRO A 126 8.49 14.35 2.84
C PRO A 126 7.94 13.57 1.63
N LEU A 127 6.62 13.64 1.45
CA LEU A 127 5.99 13.22 0.20
C LEU A 127 6.56 14.00 -1.00
N PRO A 128 6.63 13.38 -2.19
CA PRO A 128 7.05 14.08 -3.41
C PRO A 128 6.18 15.32 -3.69
N PRO A 129 6.76 16.46 -4.11
CA PRO A 129 6.00 17.70 -4.31
C PRO A 129 4.87 17.60 -5.35
N ASP A 130 5.07 16.81 -6.40
CA ASP A 130 4.08 16.54 -7.44
C ASP A 130 2.87 15.78 -6.90
N VAL A 131 3.10 14.84 -5.98
CA VAL A 131 2.03 14.09 -5.29
C VAL A 131 1.22 15.02 -4.40
N VAL A 132 1.88 15.89 -3.62
CA VAL A 132 1.19 16.89 -2.79
C VAL A 132 0.37 17.85 -3.65
N ALA A 133 0.94 18.32 -4.76
CA ALA A 133 0.25 19.21 -5.69
C ALA A 133 -0.98 18.55 -6.32
N ASP A 134 -0.89 17.27 -6.68
CA ASP A 134 -2.00 16.49 -7.21
C ASP A 134 -3.12 16.29 -6.17
N LEU A 135 -2.79 15.88 -4.95
CA LEU A 135 -3.75 15.76 -3.86
C LEU A 135 -4.48 17.08 -3.59
N ALA A 136 -3.75 18.19 -3.54
CA ALA A 136 -4.33 19.52 -3.33
C ALA A 136 -5.26 19.93 -4.48
N ARG A 137 -4.93 19.56 -5.72
CA ARG A 137 -5.76 19.82 -6.89
C ARG A 137 -7.07 19.03 -6.82
N ARG A 138 -6.99 17.73 -6.49
CA ARG A 138 -8.14 16.85 -6.35
C ARG A 138 -9.08 17.28 -5.22
N ALA A 139 -8.52 17.66 -4.07
CA ALA A 139 -9.29 18.19 -2.95
C ALA A 139 -10.10 19.43 -3.35
N ARG A 140 -9.45 20.42 -4.00
CA ARG A 140 -10.15 21.63 -4.50
C ARG A 140 -11.24 21.31 -5.52
N ALA A 141 -11.00 20.34 -6.42
CA ALA A 141 -11.98 19.93 -7.41
C ALA A 141 -13.20 19.27 -6.75
N ALA A 142 -12.99 18.43 -5.73
CA ALA A 142 -14.08 17.82 -4.96
C ALA A 142 -14.90 18.86 -4.18
N GLU A 143 -14.24 19.83 -3.54
CA GLU A 143 -14.90 20.94 -2.83
C GLU A 143 -15.78 21.78 -3.78
N ALA A 144 -15.32 22.02 -5.01
CA ALA A 144 -16.07 22.79 -5.99
C ALA A 144 -17.34 22.09 -6.49
N ILE A 145 -17.39 20.75 -6.45
CA ILE A 145 -18.57 19.95 -6.83
C ILE A 145 -19.64 19.97 -5.72
N LEU A 146 -19.22 20.09 -4.47
CA LEU A 146 -20.12 20.11 -3.31
C LEU A 146 -20.81 21.47 -3.08
N LYS A 147 -20.45 22.50 -3.86
CA LYS A 147 -20.98 23.86 -3.76
C LYS A 147 -21.93 24.16 -4.91
#